data_AF-A0A810CLD3-F1
#
_entry.id   AF-A0A810CLD3-F1
#
_cell.length_a   1.000
_cell.length_b   1.000
_cell.length_c   1.000
_cell.angle_alpha   90.00
_cell.angle_beta   90.00
_cell.angle_gamma   90.00
#
_symmetry.space_group_name_H-M   'P 1'
#
loop_
_entity.id
_entity.type
_entity.pdbx_description
1 polymer ?
#
loop_
_entity_poly.entity_id
_entity_poly.type
_entity_poly.pdbx_seq_one_letter_code
_entity_poly.pdbx_strand_id
1 'polypeptide(L)'
;MQTARLNADVEDGLYDGRLGELLQNDRVLFRLEALDGIARERVNSLRRADPDADVDEIEVYLAYQAQLRDALELRHNAPDMRFMNVSQVTEADVARAEASARDGKRRNFGTI
;
A
#
# COMPACT_ATOMS: atom_id res chain seq x y z
N MET A 1 -5.10 -0.97 11.27
CA MET A 1 -6.38 -0.45 11.82
C MET A 1 -7.44 -0.17 10.76
N GLN A 2 -7.08 0.30 9.56
CA GLN A 2 -8.05 0.69 8.53
C GLN A 2 -8.92 -0.49 8.02
N THR A 3 -8.34 -1.67 7.84
CA THR A 3 -9.07 -2.89 7.42
C THR A 3 -10.12 -3.33 8.46
N ALA A 4 -9.76 -3.31 9.74
CA ALA A 4 -10.68 -3.70 10.82
C ALA A 4 -11.91 -2.78 10.90
N ARG A 5 -11.71 -1.48 10.62
CA ARG A 5 -12.81 -0.52 10.54
C ARG A 5 -13.72 -0.79 9.35
N LEU A 6 -13.18 -1.07 8.17
CA LEU A 6 -14.01 -1.41 7.01
C LEU A 6 -14.83 -2.69 7.27
N ASN A 7 -14.23 -3.70 7.89
CA ASN A 7 -14.94 -4.94 8.24
C ASN A 7 -16.11 -4.66 9.18
N ALA A 8 -15.89 -3.86 10.23
CA ALA A 8 -16.97 -3.46 11.14
C ALA A 8 -18.06 -2.67 10.41
N ASP A 9 -17.69 -1.72 9.54
CA ASP A 9 -18.65 -0.93 8.77
C ASP A 9 -19.49 -1.81 7.81
N VAL A 10 -18.91 -2.90 7.28
CA VAL A 10 -19.60 -3.90 6.46
C VAL A 10 -20.53 -4.76 7.31
N GLU A 11 -20.08 -5.25 8.47
CA GLU A 11 -20.88 -6.03 9.41
C GLU A 11 -22.11 -5.25 9.92
N ASP A 12 -21.96 -3.94 10.13
CA ASP A 12 -23.04 -3.03 10.52
C ASP A 12 -24.02 -2.69 9.37
N GLY A 13 -23.82 -3.26 8.17
CA GLY A 13 -24.71 -3.09 7.02
C GLY A 13 -24.60 -1.72 6.33
N LEU A 14 -23.58 -0.91 6.64
CA LEU A 14 -23.43 0.43 6.06
C LEU A 14 -23.27 0.42 4.52
N TYR A 15 -22.93 -0.72 3.94
CA TYR A 15 -22.71 -0.88 2.49
C TYR A 15 -23.82 -1.65 1.75
N ASP A 16 -24.90 -2.07 2.41
CA ASP A 16 -25.95 -2.94 1.82
C ASP A 16 -26.64 -2.33 0.58
N GLY A 17 -26.66 -0.99 0.47
CA GLY A 17 -27.15 -0.26 -0.71
C GLY A 17 -26.05 0.42 -1.54
N ARG A 18 -24.78 0.26 -1.15
CA ARG A 18 -23.62 1.02 -1.67
C ARG A 18 -22.47 0.10 -2.08
N LEU A 19 -22.79 -1.03 -2.70
CA LEU A 19 -21.79 -2.01 -3.17
C LEU A 19 -20.72 -1.39 -4.08
N GLY A 20 -21.09 -0.36 -4.86
CA GLY A 20 -20.12 0.40 -5.66
C GLY A 20 -19.07 1.11 -4.83
N GLU A 21 -19.41 1.65 -3.66
CA GLU A 21 -18.47 2.28 -2.73
C GLU A 21 -17.62 1.22 -2.02
N LEU A 22 -18.20 0.08 -1.66
CA LEU A 22 -17.47 -1.04 -1.05
C LEU A 22 -16.38 -1.58 -1.99
N LEU A 23 -16.74 -1.88 -3.25
CA LEU A 23 -15.79 -2.33 -4.27
C LEU A 23 -14.64 -1.34 -4.51
N GLN A 24 -14.92 -0.05 -4.32
CA GLN A 24 -13.92 1.00 -4.46
C GLN A 24 -12.98 1.07 -3.24
N ASN A 25 -13.50 0.86 -2.03
CA ASN A 25 -12.69 0.74 -0.82
C ASN A 25 -11.83 -0.53 -0.83
N ASP A 26 -12.39 -1.66 -1.26
CA ASP A 26 -11.65 -2.93 -1.39
C ASP A 26 -10.48 -2.79 -2.36
N ARG A 27 -10.65 -2.05 -3.46
CA ARG A 27 -9.55 -1.76 -4.39
C ARG A 27 -8.42 -0.96 -3.75
N VAL A 28 -8.76 0.00 -2.88
CA VAL A 28 -7.76 0.77 -2.14
C VAL A 28 -7.04 -0.15 -1.15
N LEU A 29 -7.77 -0.94 -0.36
CA LEU A 29 -7.18 -1.89 0.58
C LEU A 29 -6.25 -2.90 -0.10
N PHE A 30 -6.67 -3.45 -1.23
CA PHE A 30 -5.85 -4.38 -2.02
C PHE A 30 -4.54 -3.74 -2.49
N ARG A 31 -4.60 -2.49 -2.97
CA ARG A 31 -3.39 -1.74 -3.35
C ARG A 31 -2.47 -1.51 -2.15
N LEU A 32 -3.03 -1.21 -0.98
CA LEU A 32 -2.27 -1.03 0.26
C LEU A 32 -1.59 -2.33 0.72
N GLU A 33 -2.28 -3.47 0.65
CA GLU A 33 -1.72 -4.78 0.97
C GLU A 33 -0.57 -5.15 0.01
N ALA A 34 -0.72 -4.86 -1.29
CA ALA A 34 0.36 -5.04 -2.25
C ALA A 34 1.59 -4.18 -1.91
N LEU A 35 1.38 -2.92 -1.50
CA LEU A 35 2.47 -2.03 -1.08
C LEU A 35 3.15 -2.51 0.21
N ASP A 36 2.40 -3.11 1.15
CA ASP A 36 2.94 -3.70 2.38
C ASP A 36 3.93 -4.83 2.05
N GLY A 37 3.54 -5.73 1.16
CA GLY A 37 4.42 -6.80 0.66
C GLY A 37 5.69 -6.26 -0.01
N ILE A 38 5.54 -5.27 -0.90
CA ILE A 38 6.67 -4.64 -1.60
C ILE A 38 7.62 -3.93 -0.61
N ALA A 39 7.08 -3.19 0.35
CA ALA A 39 7.86 -2.51 1.38
C ALA A 39 8.68 -3.51 2.20
N ARG A 40 8.05 -4.60 2.63
CA ARG A 40 8.71 -5.66 3.40
C ARG A 40 9.80 -6.37 2.61
N GLU A 41 9.58 -6.66 1.33
CA GLU A 41 10.62 -7.19 0.43
C GLU A 41 11.80 -6.22 0.27
N ARG A 42 11.50 -4.91 0.17
CA ARG A 42 12.52 -3.87 0.05
C ARG A 42 13.37 -3.77 1.32
N VAL A 43 12.74 -3.73 2.49
CA VAL A 43 13.41 -3.71 3.81
C VAL A 43 14.32 -4.92 3.96
N ASN A 44 13.82 -6.11 3.63
CA ASN A 44 14.62 -7.34 3.70
C ASN A 44 15.82 -7.29 2.73
N SER A 45 15.66 -6.67 1.57
CA SER A 45 16.75 -6.51 0.61
C SER A 45 17.80 -5.51 1.08
N LEU A 46 17.38 -4.40 1.71
CA LEU A 46 18.28 -3.41 2.31
C LEU A 46 19.08 -4.01 3.46
N ARG A 47 18.42 -4.70 4.40
CA ARG A 47 19.07 -5.39 5.53
C ARG A 47 20.05 -6.49 5.09
N ARG A 48 19.82 -7.11 3.93
CA ARG A 48 20.77 -8.08 3.35
C ARG A 48 21.98 -7.41 2.70
N ALA A 49 21.79 -6.24 2.09
CA ALA A 49 22.87 -5.49 1.45
C ALA A 49 23.77 -4.80 2.48
N ASP A 50 23.17 -4.30 3.56
CA ASP A 50 23.85 -3.67 4.69
C ASP A 50 23.17 -4.10 6.00
N PRO A 51 23.72 -5.09 6.73
CA PRO A 51 23.18 -5.55 7.99
C PRO A 51 23.20 -4.50 9.12
N ASP A 52 24.07 -3.50 9.00
CA ASP A 52 24.24 -2.46 10.03
C ASP A 52 23.38 -1.21 9.72
N ALA A 53 22.72 -1.16 8.56
CA ALA A 53 21.82 -0.08 8.20
C ALA A 53 20.54 -0.09 9.05
N ASP A 54 20.25 1.04 9.69
CA ASP A 54 18.99 1.26 10.41
C ASP A 54 17.85 1.50 9.40
N VAL A 55 17.13 0.43 9.06
CA VAL A 55 16.02 0.45 8.10
C VAL A 55 14.70 0.24 8.84
N ASP A 56 13.94 1.33 8.94
CA ASP A 56 12.58 1.32 9.46
C ASP A 56 11.57 0.89 8.37
N GLU A 57 10.87 -0.22 8.64
CA GLU A 57 9.86 -0.78 7.74
C GLU A 57 8.65 0.15 7.55
N ILE A 58 8.30 0.92 8.58
CA ILE A 58 7.20 1.87 8.53
C ILE A 58 7.56 3.07 7.64
N GLU A 59 8.78 3.59 7.72
CA GLU A 59 9.24 4.68 6.86
C GLU A 59 9.28 4.26 5.38
N VAL A 60 9.72 3.05 5.08
CA VAL A 60 9.69 2.49 3.71
C VAL A 60 8.25 2.38 3.20
N TYR A 61 7.34 1.85 4.03
CA TYR A 61 5.93 1.69 3.66
C TYR A 61 5.23 3.05 3.44
N LEU A 62 5.39 3.98 4.37
CA LEU A 62 4.82 5.32 4.27
C LEU A 62 5.39 6.09 3.06
N ALA A 63 6.67 5.87 2.74
CA ALA A 63 7.29 6.45 1.55
C ALA A 63 6.62 5.98 0.25
N TYR A 64 6.31 4.68 0.14
CA TYR A 64 5.55 4.17 -1.00
C TYR A 64 4.12 4.72 -1.01
N GLN A 65 3.43 4.77 0.13
CA GLN A 65 2.07 5.30 0.21
C GLN A 65 1.98 6.76 -0.21
N ALA A 66 2.90 7.62 0.24
CA ALA A 66 2.92 9.03 -0.09
C ALA A 66 3.20 9.25 -1.58
N GLN A 67 4.22 8.60 -2.14
CA GLN A 67 4.61 8.78 -3.54
C GLN A 67 3.62 8.16 -4.53
N LEU A 68 2.95 7.06 -4.16
CA LEU A 68 2.00 6.37 -5.04
C LEU A 68 0.55 6.75 -4.78
N ARG A 69 0.29 7.73 -3.91
CA ARG A 69 -1.06 8.17 -3.55
C ARG A 69 -1.91 8.50 -4.76
N ASP A 70 -1.40 9.36 -5.64
CA ASP A 70 -2.14 9.82 -6.80
C ASP A 70 -2.18 8.76 -7.90
N ALA A 71 -1.04 8.08 -8.15
CA ALA A 71 -0.93 7.03 -9.15
C ALA A 71 -1.89 5.85 -8.86
N LEU A 72 -1.99 5.42 -7.60
CA LEU A 72 -2.81 4.30 -7.17
C LEU A 72 -4.14 4.74 -6.55
N GLU A 73 -4.50 6.03 -6.66
CA GLU A 73 -5.75 6.61 -6.14
C GLU A 73 -6.02 6.18 -4.68
N LEU A 74 -4.97 6.21 -3.83
CA LEU A 74 -5.03 5.81 -2.42
C LEU A 74 -5.80 6.88 -1.62
N ARG A 75 -7.12 6.88 -1.79
CA ARG A 75 -8.02 7.77 -1.07
C ARG A 75 -7.79 7.62 0.44
N HIS A 76 -7.83 8.75 1.14
CA HIS A 76 -7.62 8.86 2.59
C HIS A 76 -6.17 8.71 3.10
N ASN A 77 -5.19 8.45 2.23
CA ASN A 77 -3.78 8.52 2.64
C ASN A 77 -3.28 9.97 2.74
N ALA A 78 -2.33 10.18 3.66
CA ALA A 78 -1.66 11.46 3.83
C ALA A 78 -0.87 11.83 2.57
N PRO A 79 -0.97 13.08 2.08
CA PRO A 79 -0.30 13.50 0.85
C PRO A 79 1.21 13.64 0.96
N ASP A 80 1.75 13.82 2.17
CA ASP A 80 3.15 14.20 2.35
C ASP A 80 3.75 13.50 3.57
N MET A 81 5.05 13.21 3.50
CA MET A 81 5.80 12.52 4.53
C MET A 81 7.07 13.28 4.87
N ARG A 82 7.19 13.70 6.14
CA ARG A 82 8.32 14.51 6.61
C ARG A 82 9.68 13.81 6.46
N PHE A 83 9.71 12.48 6.53
CA PHE A 83 10.91 11.66 6.60
C PHE A 83 11.21 10.91 5.29
N MET A 84 10.72 11.41 4.15
CA MET A 84 10.96 10.85 2.81
C MET A 84 12.43 10.46 2.58
N ASN A 85 13.37 11.32 2.97
CA ASN A 85 14.80 11.16 2.71
C ASN A 85 15.48 10.02 3.49
N VAL A 86 14.87 9.52 4.57
CA VAL A 86 15.45 8.41 5.37
C VAL A 86 14.90 7.04 4.98
N SER A 87 13.88 7.00 4.12
CA SER A 87 13.23 5.77 3.68
C SER A 87 14.06 4.89 2.73
N GLN A 88 15.15 5.42 2.16
CA GLN A 88 16.01 4.71 1.18
C GLN A 88 15.24 4.15 -0.04
N VAL A 89 14.06 4.71 -0.33
CA VAL A 89 13.22 4.41 -1.49
C VAL A 89 13.63 5.32 -2.64
N THR A 90 14.03 4.72 -3.76
CA THR A 90 14.40 5.46 -4.98
C THR A 90 13.22 5.60 -5.94
N GLU A 91 13.28 6.54 -6.89
CA GLU A 91 12.25 6.68 -7.93
C GLU A 91 12.06 5.38 -8.74
N ALA A 92 13.14 4.64 -8.99
CA ALA A 92 13.08 3.34 -9.65
C ALA A 92 12.34 2.29 -8.81
N ASP A 93 12.46 2.35 -7.48
CA ASP A 93 11.69 1.50 -6.59
C ASP A 93 10.21 1.84 -6.64
N VAL A 94 9.87 3.12 -6.69
CA VAL A 94 8.48 3.62 -6.79
C VAL A 94 7.83 3.17 -8.10
N ALA A 95 8.53 3.33 -9.24
CA ALA A 95 8.01 2.91 -10.55
C ALA A 95 7.76 1.40 -10.61
N ARG A 96 8.66 0.59 -10.02
CA ARG A 96 8.46 -0.87 -9.93
C ARG A 96 7.29 -1.24 -9.01
N ALA A 97 7.17 -0.55 -7.88
CA ALA A 97 6.09 -0.77 -6.94
C ALA A 97 4.72 -0.43 -7.57
N GLU A 98 4.65 0.67 -8.32
CA GLU A 98 3.44 1.05 -9.07
C GLU A 98 3.02 -0.04 -10.06
N ALA A 99 3.95 -0.51 -10.89
CA ALA A 99 3.68 -1.55 -11.88
C ALA A 99 3.18 -2.84 -11.20
N SER A 100 3.87 -3.27 -10.14
CA SER A 100 3.50 -4.46 -9.38
C SER A 100 2.12 -4.34 -8.72
N ALA A 101 1.82 -3.21 -8.08
CA ALA A 101 0.52 -2.96 -7.43
C ALA A 101 -0.64 -2.88 -8.46
N ARG A 102 -0.38 -2.37 -9.66
CA ARG A 102 -1.35 -2.37 -10.76
C ARG A 102 -1.57 -3.76 -11.35
N ASP A 103 -0.53 -4.58 -11.45
CA ASP A 103 -0.59 -5.93 -12.02
C ASP A 103 -1.10 -7.00 -11.04
N GLY A 104 -0.89 -6.82 -9.73
CA GLY A 104 -1.50 -7.66 -8.69
C GLY A 104 -3.03 -7.76 -8.84
N LYS A 105 -3.65 -6.69 -9.34
CA LYS A 105 -5.07 -6.62 -9.73
C LYS A 105 -5.50 -7.75 -10.67
N ARG A 106 -4.62 -8.23 -11.55
CA ARG A 106 -4.97 -9.22 -12.60
C ARG A 106 -4.95 -10.66 -12.10
N ARG A 107 -4.20 -10.96 -11.03
CA ARG A 107 -3.96 -12.36 -10.61
C ARG A 107 -4.95 -12.88 -9.57
N ASN A 108 -5.50 -12.02 -8.70
CA ASN A 108 -6.38 -12.47 -7.62
C ASN A 108 -7.88 -12.18 -7.83
N PHE A 109 -8.26 -11.19 -8.64
CA PHE A 109 -9.68 -10.87 -8.91
C PHE A 109 -10.35 -11.80 -9.94
N GLY A 110 -9.63 -12.77 -10.50
CA GLY A 110 -10.13 -13.73 -11.50
C GLY A 110 -10.43 -15.13 -10.93
N THR A 111 -10.36 -15.32 -9.62
CA THR A 111 -10.61 -16.60 -8.97
C THR A 111 -11.61 -16.41 -7.83
N ILE A 112 -12.87 -16.22 -8.19
CA ILE A 112 -14.03 -16.47 -7.32
C ILE A 112 -15.09 -17.14 -8.17
#